data_AF-A0A412XAM7-F1
#
_entry.id   AF-A0A412XAM7-F1
#
_cell.length_a   1.000
_cell.length_b   1.000
_cell.length_c   1.000
_cell.angle_alpha   90.00
_cell.angle_beta   90.00
_cell.angle_gamma   90.00
#
_symmetry.space_group_name_H-M   'P 1'
#
loop_
_entity.id
_entity.type
_entity.pdbx_description
1 polymer ?
#
loop_
_entity_poly.entity_id
_entity_poly.type
_entity_poly.pdbx_seq_one_letter_code
_entity_poly.pdbx_strand_id
1 'polypeptide(L)'
;QIIGRMRLYQALTPNQQKRLPCLLLGDSQINAACRAFVSDVNFKSTGDSITGWQLLNLLNGSVKSSYIDNFLERNLNCTEFVQGIQRAKLGDSEYAWFLG
;
A
#
# COMPACT_ATOMS: atom_id res chain seq x y z
N GLN A 1 9.83 -1.01 -6.43
CA GLN A 1 8.95 -0.30 -7.39
C GLN A 1 7.65 0.18 -6.74
N ILE A 2 6.87 -0.68 -6.07
CA ILE A 2 5.54 -0.35 -5.48
C ILE A 2 5.51 0.94 -4.64
N ILE A 3 6.41 1.11 -3.65
CA ILE A 3 6.44 2.33 -2.81
C ILE A 3 6.60 3.60 -3.65
N GLY A 4 7.44 3.56 -4.69
CA GLY A 4 7.62 4.69 -5.61
C GLY A 4 6.33 5.04 -6.35
N ARG A 5 5.59 4.03 -6.83
CA ARG A 5 4.28 4.20 -7.47
C ARG A 5 3.23 4.74 -6.50
N MET A 6 3.22 4.29 -5.25
CA MET A 6 2.31 4.81 -4.21
C MET A 6 2.56 6.30 -3.95
N ARG A 7 3.83 6.73 -3.87
CA ARG A 7 4.18 8.15 -3.71
C ARG A 7 3.85 8.96 -4.96
N LEU A 8 4.12 8.42 -6.14
CA LEU A 8 3.76 9.06 -7.41
C LEU A 8 2.24 9.24 -7.54
N TYR A 9 1.45 8.26 -7.12
CA TYR A 9 -0.01 8.34 -7.13
C TYR A 9 -0.51 9.61 -6.43
N GLN A 10 0.08 9.97 -5.29
CA GLN A 10 -0.29 11.18 -4.54
C GLN A 10 0.03 12.48 -5.29
N ALA A 11 1.01 12.44 -6.20
CA ALA A 11 1.40 13.58 -7.04
C ALA A 11 0.66 13.65 -8.40
N LEU A 12 -0.15 12.63 -8.74
CA LEU A 12 -0.91 12.61 -9.99
C LEU A 12 -2.04 13.64 -9.98
N THR A 13 -2.40 14.12 -11.17
CA THR A 13 -3.62 14.94 -11.33
C THR A 13 -4.87 14.11 -10.99
N PRO A 14 -5.98 14.74 -10.56
CA PRO A 14 -7.22 14.02 -10.25
C PRO A 14 -7.73 13.14 -11.41
N ASN A 15 -7.53 13.57 -12.66
CA ASN A 15 -7.93 12.81 -13.84
C ASN A 15 -7.08 11.56 -14.08
N GLN A 16 -5.80 11.60 -13.68
CA GLN A 16 -4.92 10.43 -13.73
C GLN A 16 -5.22 9.47 -12.59
N GLN A 17 -5.46 9.97 -11.37
CA GLN A 17 -5.83 9.14 -10.21
C GLN A 17 -7.12 8.36 -10.46
N LYS A 18 -8.15 8.99 -11.05
CA LYS A 18 -9.43 8.35 -11.38
C LYS A 18 -9.33 7.15 -12.33
N ARG A 19 -8.22 6.99 -13.04
CA ARG A 19 -7.97 5.85 -13.96
C ARG A 19 -7.28 4.68 -13.27
N LEU A 20 -6.89 4.85 -12.02
CA LEU A 20 -6.17 3.86 -11.23
C LEU A 20 -7.05 3.41 -10.05
N PRO A 21 -6.81 2.20 -9.51
CA PRO A 21 -7.44 1.81 -8.26
C PRO A 21 -7.15 2.81 -7.16
N CYS A 22 -8.16 3.10 -6.35
CA CYS A 22 -8.07 4.10 -5.29
C CYS A 22 -7.01 3.70 -4.25
N LEU A 23 -6.15 4.64 -3.88
CA LEU A 23 -5.18 4.49 -2.79
C LEU A 23 -5.38 5.62 -1.77
N LEU A 24 -5.94 5.28 -0.62
CA LEU A 24 -6.26 6.22 0.46
C LEU A 24 -5.06 6.52 1.37
N LEU A 25 -3.93 5.86 1.15
CA LEU A 25 -2.70 6.06 1.92
C LEU A 25 -1.93 7.28 1.42
N GLY A 26 -1.80 8.30 2.27
CA GLY A 26 -0.98 9.47 2.01
C GLY A 26 0.50 9.26 2.35
N ASP A 27 1.32 10.28 2.07
CA ASP A 27 2.77 10.22 2.29
C ASP A 27 3.18 9.85 3.71
N SER A 28 2.46 10.34 4.72
CA SER A 28 2.74 10.01 6.11
C SER A 28 2.57 8.53 6.42
N GLN A 29 1.50 7.90 5.90
CA GLN A 29 1.24 6.47 6.05
C GLN A 29 2.26 5.64 5.25
N ILE A 30 2.54 6.03 4.00
CA ILE A 30 3.53 5.34 3.16
C ILE A 30 4.91 5.37 3.84
N ASN A 31 5.33 6.53 4.37
CA ASN A 31 6.58 6.65 5.09
C ASN A 31 6.59 5.85 6.40
N ALA A 32 5.47 5.78 7.12
CA ALA A 32 5.35 4.96 8.32
C ALA A 32 5.48 3.46 8.01
N ALA A 33 4.84 2.98 6.94
CA ALA A 33 5.00 1.62 6.45
C ALA A 33 6.45 1.32 6.04
N CYS A 34 7.14 2.27 5.40
CA CYS A 34 8.56 2.12 5.04
C CYS A 34 9.48 2.05 6.27
N ARG A 35 9.21 2.84 7.31
CA ARG A 35 9.96 2.72 8.58
C ARG A 35 9.72 1.34 9.21
N ALA A 36 8.46 0.91 9.30
CA ALA A 36 8.09 -0.38 9.84
C ALA A 36 8.69 -1.54 9.03
N PHE A 37 8.81 -1.41 7.70
CA PHE A 37 9.48 -2.41 6.86
C PHE A 37 10.91 -2.72 7.31
N VAL A 38 11.60 -1.75 7.90
CA VAL A 38 12.98 -1.89 8.43
C VAL A 38 12.97 -2.25 9.92
N SER A 39 12.09 -1.62 10.71
CA SER A 39 12.16 -1.67 12.18
C SER A 39 11.20 -2.64 12.86
N ASP A 40 10.14 -3.10 12.18
CA ASP A 40 9.10 -3.93 12.80
C ASP A 40 9.66 -5.30 13.20
N VAL A 41 9.35 -5.77 14.41
CA VAL A 41 9.90 -7.03 14.93
C VAL A 41 9.26 -8.25 14.26
N ASN A 42 8.00 -8.14 13.85
CA ASN A 42 7.17 -9.26 13.40
C ASN A 42 7.01 -9.30 11.88
N PHE A 43 6.93 -8.14 11.23
CA PHE A 43 6.55 -8.01 9.82
C PHE A 43 7.60 -7.33 8.93
N LYS A 44 8.78 -7.00 9.46
CA LYS A 44 9.90 -6.54 8.63
C LYS A 44 10.29 -7.57 7.57
N SER A 45 11.00 -7.10 6.54
CA SER A 45 11.64 -8.00 5.59
C SER A 45 12.68 -8.89 6.28
N THR A 46 12.67 -10.18 5.96
CA THR A 46 13.66 -11.16 6.46
C THR A 46 14.73 -11.50 5.41
N GLY A 47 14.76 -10.79 4.28
CA GLY A 47 15.72 -10.95 3.20
C GLY A 47 15.43 -10.00 2.03
N ASP A 48 15.61 -10.47 0.81
CA ASP A 48 15.41 -9.67 -0.42
C ASP A 48 13.95 -9.55 -0.87
N SER A 49 13.01 -10.15 -0.12
CA SER A 49 11.60 -10.19 -0.49
C SER A 49 10.67 -10.01 0.70
N ILE A 50 9.47 -9.54 0.41
CA ILE A 50 8.37 -9.40 1.36
C ILE A 50 7.14 -10.13 0.84
N THR A 51 6.47 -10.84 1.75
CA THR A 51 5.21 -11.52 1.45
C THR A 51 4.03 -10.54 1.41
N GLY A 52 2.94 -10.90 0.73
CA GLY A 52 1.70 -10.11 0.76
C GLY A 52 1.16 -9.91 2.19
N TRP A 53 1.29 -10.94 3.03
CA TRP A 53 0.89 -10.86 4.44
C TRP A 53 1.69 -9.84 5.24
N GLN A 54 3.02 -9.83 5.09
CA GLN A 54 3.87 -8.81 5.73
C GLN A 54 3.51 -7.41 5.21
N LEU A 55 3.37 -7.25 3.90
CA LEU A 55 2.99 -5.96 3.29
C LEU A 55 1.66 -5.45 3.86
N LEU A 56 0.63 -6.31 3.93
CA LEU A 56 -0.66 -5.96 4.51
C LEU A 56 -0.55 -5.47 5.95
N ASN A 57 0.22 -6.18 6.79
CA ASN A 57 0.38 -5.81 8.19
C ASN A 57 1.14 -4.49 8.36
N LEU A 58 2.15 -4.23 7.54
CA LEU A 58 2.87 -2.95 7.54
C LEU A 58 1.96 -1.79 7.13
N LEU A 59 1.12 -1.97 6.11
CA LEU A 59 0.15 -0.95 5.67
C LEU A 59 -0.94 -0.73 6.72
N ASN A 60 -1.53 -1.79 7.28
CA ASN A 60 -2.51 -1.70 8.37
C ASN A 60 -1.92 -0.99 9.60
N GLY A 61 -0.68 -1.31 9.95
CA GLY A 61 0.07 -0.64 11.01
C GLY A 61 0.20 0.87 10.78
N SER A 62 0.45 1.28 9.53
CA SER A 62 0.60 2.69 9.17
C SER A 62 -0.68 3.52 9.28
N VAL A 63 -1.86 2.89 9.23
CA VAL A 63 -3.15 3.57 9.29
C VAL A 63 -3.76 3.56 10.70
N LYS A 64 -3.15 2.89 11.69
CA LYS A 64 -3.64 2.81 13.09
C LYS A 64 -3.87 4.15 13.77
N SER A 65 -3.07 5.17 13.44
CA SER A 65 -3.21 6.51 13.99
C SER A 65 -4.21 7.39 13.21
N SER A 66 -4.94 6.82 12.25
CA SER A 66 -6.01 7.54 11.55
C SER A 66 -7.19 7.76 12.49
N TYR A 67 -7.90 8.88 12.30
CA TYR A 67 -9.17 9.12 12.98
C TYR A 67 -10.14 7.95 12.74
N ILE A 68 -10.94 7.59 13.74
CA ILE A 68 -11.66 6.30 13.79
C ILE A 68 -12.58 6.07 12.58
N ASP A 69 -13.21 7.14 12.06
CA ASP A 69 -14.12 7.06 10.92
C ASP A 69 -13.37 6.70 9.61
N ASN A 70 -12.13 7.14 9.47
CA ASN A 70 -11.28 6.83 8.31
C ASN A 70 -10.46 5.54 8.51
N PHE A 71 -10.40 5.01 9.73
CA PHE A 71 -9.59 3.83 10.04
C PHE A 71 -10.11 2.59 9.31
N LEU A 72 -11.42 2.33 9.37
CA LEU A 72 -12.02 1.16 8.72
C LEU A 72 -11.85 1.19 7.21
N GLU A 73 -12.18 2.33 6.60
CA GLU A 73 -12.07 2.53 5.16
C GLU A 73 -10.61 2.37 4.68
N ARG A 74 -9.64 2.93 5.40
CA ARG A 74 -8.22 2.78 5.05
C ARG A 74 -7.70 1.37 5.24
N ASN A 75 -8.16 0.62 6.25
CA ASN A 75 -7.77 -0.80 6.40
C ASN A 75 -8.37 -1.66 5.29
N LEU A 76 -9.62 -1.40 4.90
CA LEU A 76 -10.22 -2.07 3.74
C LEU A 76 -9.39 -1.77 2.49
N ASN A 77 -9.06 -0.50 2.25
CA ASN A 77 -8.24 -0.10 1.11
C ASN A 77 -6.84 -0.74 1.13
N CYS A 78 -6.21 -0.91 2.30
CA CYS A 78 -4.96 -1.67 2.43
C CYS A 78 -5.13 -3.13 1.99
N THR A 79 -6.24 -3.75 2.39
CA THR A 79 -6.56 -5.14 2.04
C THR A 79 -6.79 -5.29 0.54
N GLU A 80 -7.64 -4.45 -0.03
CA GLU A 80 -7.92 -4.41 -1.47
C GLU A 80 -6.65 -4.15 -2.28
N PHE A 81 -5.81 -3.22 -1.83
CA PHE A 81 -4.55 -2.91 -2.48
C PHE A 81 -3.62 -4.13 -2.51
N VAL A 82 -3.40 -4.80 -1.37
CA VAL A 82 -2.51 -5.97 -1.33
C VAL A 82 -3.05 -7.13 -2.16
N GLN A 83 -4.35 -7.40 -2.10
CA GLN A 83 -5.00 -8.41 -2.92
C GLN A 83 -4.88 -8.06 -4.42
N GLY A 84 -5.12 -6.81 -4.77
CA GLY A 84 -4.95 -6.29 -6.13
C GLY A 84 -3.53 -6.49 -6.65
N ILE A 85 -2.52 -6.16 -5.84
CA ILE A 85 -1.10 -6.42 -6.17
C ILE A 85 -0.84 -7.91 -6.39
N GLN A 86 -1.41 -8.78 -5.55
CA GLN A 86 -1.28 -10.23 -5.71
C GLN A 86 -1.93 -10.72 -7.01
N ARG A 87 -3.14 -10.27 -7.33
CA ARG A 87 -3.81 -10.57 -8.60
C ARG A 87 -2.99 -10.06 -9.79
N ALA A 88 -2.45 -8.85 -9.69
CA ALA A 88 -1.67 -8.26 -10.76
C ALA A 88 -0.37 -9.02 -11.04
N LYS A 89 0.26 -9.59 -10.01
CA LYS A 89 1.38 -10.52 -10.18
C LYS A 89 1.00 -11.80 -10.92
N LEU A 90 -0.27 -12.19 -10.90
CA LEU A 90 -0.82 -13.36 -11.62
C LEU A 90 -1.36 -13.01 -13.01
N GLY A 91 -1.22 -11.76 -13.46
CA GLY A 91 -1.60 -11.30 -14.81
C GLY A 91 -2.80 -10.37 -14.87
N ASP A 92 -3.41 -10.02 -13.74
CA ASP A 92 -4.47 -9.01 -13.68
C ASP A 92 -3.93 -7.60 -14.00
N SER A 93 -4.68 -6.81 -14.78
CA SER A 93 -4.23 -5.48 -15.21
C SER A 93 -4.64 -4.33 -14.27
N GLU A 94 -5.61 -4.54 -13.39
CA GLU A 94 -6.25 -3.50 -12.57
C GLU A 94 -5.22 -2.76 -11.70
N TYR A 95 -4.34 -3.49 -11.01
CA TYR A 95 -3.29 -2.94 -10.14
C TYR A 95 -1.90 -2.98 -10.78
N ALA A 96 -1.78 -3.39 -12.05
CA ALA A 96 -0.49 -3.57 -12.72
C ALA A 96 0.35 -2.29 -12.79
N TRP A 97 -0.29 -1.11 -12.83
CA TRP A 97 0.41 0.18 -12.80
C TRP A 97 1.30 0.36 -11.56
N PHE A 98 0.89 -0.19 -10.41
CA PHE A 98 1.67 -0.13 -9.18
C PHE A 98 2.86 -1.09 -9.17
N LEU A 99 2.90 -2.05 -10.09
CA LEU A 99 4.01 -3.00 -10.24
C LEU A 99 5.11 -2.52 -11.18
N GLY A 100 4.84 -1.55 -12.05
CA GLY A 100 5.80 -1.04 -13.03
C GLY A 100 6.66 0.12 -12.55
#